data_AF-A0A6S6TLC4-F1
#
_entry.id   AF-A0A6S6TLC4-F1
#
_cell.length_a   1.000
_cell.length_b   1.000
_cell.length_c   1.000
_cell.angle_alpha   90.00
_cell.angle_beta   90.00
_cell.angle_gamma   90.00
#
_symmetry.space_group_name_H-M   'P 1'
#
loop_
_entity.id
_entity.type
_entity.pdbx_description
1 polymer ?
#
loop_
_entity_poly.entity_id
_entity_poly.type
_entity_poly.pdbx_seq_one_letter_code
_entity_poly.pdbx_strand_id
1 'polypeptide(L)'
;MNLKLLAAAMVAFVVGIGVFSLLPLDSGGADASMLIVQGECDLSHSSCLAQDQSGHEVKFSLSPRPVPLLKAVAVDATVMGMDDLRVAQISVEGINMYMGIQIIPLTITSSDSASEQKLTGTLQLPVCTSRTMEWRVTLVLQTNTKEYQTAYPFTTVTP
;
A
#
# COMPACT_ATOMS: atom_id res chain seq x y z
N MET A 1 -8.44 -5.90 -57.94
CA MET A 1 -7.92 -6.24 -56.59
C MET A 1 -7.24 -7.60 -56.67
N ASN A 2 -5.92 -7.69 -56.43
CA ASN A 2 -5.18 -8.93 -56.64
C ASN A 2 -5.52 -9.96 -55.54
N LEU A 3 -6.08 -11.11 -55.91
CA LEU A 3 -6.45 -12.19 -54.98
C LEU A 3 -5.28 -12.62 -54.07
N LYS A 4 -4.05 -12.55 -54.59
CA LYS A 4 -2.81 -12.84 -53.85
C LYS A 4 -2.55 -11.83 -52.72
N LEU A 5 -2.90 -10.54 -52.91
CA LEU A 5 -2.76 -9.52 -51.87
C LEU A 5 -3.78 -9.73 -50.73
N LEU A 6 -5.01 -10.12 -51.06
CA LEU A 6 -6.05 -10.42 -50.06
C LEU A 6 -5.68 -11.65 -49.21
N ALA A 7 -5.17 -12.71 -49.84
CA ALA A 7 -4.72 -13.90 -49.12
C ALA A 7 -3.53 -13.59 -48.20
N ALA A 8 -2.55 -12.81 -48.66
CA ALA A 8 -1.40 -12.42 -47.84
C ALA A 8 -1.82 -11.56 -46.63
N ALA A 9 -2.75 -10.61 -46.82
CA ALA A 9 -3.25 -9.78 -45.74
C ALA A 9 -4.01 -10.60 -44.68
N MET A 10 -4.82 -11.58 -45.09
CA MET A 10 -5.54 -12.48 -44.19
C MET A 10 -4.57 -13.34 -43.35
N VAL A 11 -3.54 -13.91 -43.98
CA VAL A 11 -2.54 -14.72 -43.26
C VAL A 11 -1.76 -13.86 -42.26
N ALA A 12 -1.33 -12.67 -42.65
CA ALA A 12 -0.62 -11.75 -41.76
C ALA A 12 -1.48 -11.35 -40.54
N PHE A 13 -2.78 -11.14 -40.74
CA PHE A 13 -3.71 -10.82 -39.66
C PHE A 13 -3.91 -11.97 -38.68
N VAL A 14 -4.08 -13.20 -39.19
CA VAL A 14 -4.22 -14.40 -38.35
C VAL A 14 -2.95 -14.68 -37.56
N VAL A 15 -1.78 -14.54 -38.19
CA VAL A 15 -0.48 -14.70 -37.50
C VAL A 15 -0.29 -13.60 -36.46
N GLY A 16 -0.63 -12.35 -36.78
CA GLY A 16 -0.56 -11.23 -35.85
C GLY A 16 -1.42 -11.44 -34.60
N ILE A 17 -2.66 -11.91 -34.76
CA ILE A 17 -3.55 -12.24 -33.64
C ILE A 17 -3.01 -13.41 -32.82
N GLY A 18 -2.52 -14.47 -33.49
CA GLY A 18 -1.94 -15.63 -32.82
C GLY A 18 -0.74 -15.25 -31.95
N VAL A 19 0.18 -14.44 -32.49
CA VAL A 19 1.34 -13.95 -31.75
C VAL A 19 0.92 -13.01 -30.62
N PHE A 20 -0.01 -12.07 -30.88
CA PHE A 20 -0.51 -11.14 -29.85
C PHE A 20 -1.20 -11.85 -28.68
N SER A 21 -1.94 -12.93 -28.96
CA SER A 21 -2.63 -13.72 -27.93
C SER A 21 -1.69 -14.59 -27.10
N LEU A 22 -0.50 -14.90 -27.62
CA LEU A 22 0.55 -15.65 -26.93
C LEU A 22 1.56 -14.76 -26.22
N LEU A 23 1.51 -13.44 -26.43
CA LEU A 23 2.26 -12.51 -25.60
C LEU A 23 1.67 -12.57 -24.18
N PRO A 24 2.48 -12.85 -23.16
CA PRO A 24 2.03 -12.64 -21.79
C PRO A 24 1.76 -11.13 -21.66
N LEU A 25 0.48 -10.77 -21.62
CA LEU A 25 0.07 -9.49 -21.06
C LEU A 25 0.41 -9.60 -19.57
N ASP A 26 1.63 -9.22 -19.24
CA ASP A 26 2.04 -8.96 -17.87
C ASP A 26 1.23 -7.75 -17.40
N SER A 27 -0.01 -8.01 -16.99
CA SER A 27 -0.76 -7.10 -16.14
C SER A 27 0.05 -7.05 -14.85
N GLY A 28 0.98 -6.12 -14.75
CA GLY A 28 1.90 -5.92 -13.62
C GLY A 28 1.22 -5.55 -12.31
N GLY A 29 0.07 -6.16 -11.99
CA GLY A 29 -0.36 -6.38 -10.63
C GLY A 29 0.53 -7.46 -10.06
N ALA A 30 1.68 -7.05 -9.50
CA ALA A 30 2.43 -7.89 -8.60
C ALA A 30 1.45 -8.52 -7.59
N ASP A 31 1.50 -9.84 -7.43
CA ASP A 31 0.67 -10.59 -6.49
C ASP A 31 1.05 -10.16 -5.06
N ALA A 32 0.45 -9.07 -4.59
CA ALA A 32 0.75 -8.45 -3.32
C ALA A 32 0.17 -9.30 -2.20
N SER A 33 1.02 -9.70 -1.25
CA SER A 33 0.55 -10.45 -0.08
C SER A 33 -0.02 -9.55 0.99
N MET A 34 -1.19 -9.93 1.48
CA MET A 34 -1.91 -9.15 2.46
C MET A 34 -1.49 -9.52 3.88
N LEU A 35 -1.09 -8.54 4.70
CA LEU A 35 -1.08 -8.71 6.15
C LEU A 35 -2.43 -8.29 6.72
N ILE A 36 -2.99 -9.13 7.59
CA ILE A 36 -4.31 -8.94 8.17
C ILE A 36 -4.17 -8.25 9.52
N VAL A 37 -4.88 -7.13 9.68
CA VAL A 37 -4.95 -6.40 10.95
C VAL A 37 -5.66 -7.27 12.00
N GLN A 38 -5.09 -7.31 13.21
CA GLN A 38 -5.56 -8.13 14.32
C GLN A 38 -6.44 -7.30 15.27
N GLY A 39 -7.55 -7.89 15.71
CA GLY A 39 -8.47 -7.28 16.69
C GLY A 39 -9.19 -6.02 16.16
N GLU A 40 -9.75 -5.24 17.09
CA GLU A 40 -10.34 -3.93 16.77
C GLU A 40 -9.23 -2.88 16.70
N CYS A 41 -8.91 -2.43 15.48
CA CYS A 41 -7.88 -1.43 15.23
C CYS A 41 -8.49 -0.06 14.95
N ASP A 42 -8.00 0.95 15.67
CA ASP A 42 -8.14 2.37 15.31
C ASP A 42 -6.84 3.10 15.67
N LEU A 43 -6.10 3.56 14.64
CA LEU A 43 -4.80 4.22 14.84
C LEU A 43 -4.89 5.53 15.63
N SER A 44 -6.08 6.13 15.72
CA SER A 44 -6.31 7.34 16.52
C SER A 44 -6.26 7.07 18.03
N HIS A 45 -6.41 5.81 18.44
CA HIS A 45 -6.44 5.41 19.85
C HIS A 45 -5.23 4.57 20.27
N SER A 46 -4.76 3.65 19.42
CA SER A 46 -3.70 2.70 19.76
C SER A 46 -2.81 2.33 18.57
N SER A 47 -1.72 1.61 18.82
CA SER A 47 -0.97 0.95 17.74
C SER A 47 -1.73 -0.30 17.28
N CYS A 48 -1.71 -0.58 15.99
CA CYS A 48 -2.33 -1.78 15.42
C CYS A 48 -1.26 -2.80 15.00
N LEU A 49 -1.58 -4.08 15.15
CA LEU A 49 -0.75 -5.19 14.69
C LEU A 49 -1.40 -5.79 13.44
N ALA A 50 -0.61 -5.98 12.38
CA ALA A 50 -0.99 -6.77 11.22
C ALA A 50 -0.01 -7.93 11.04
N GLN A 51 -0.50 -9.10 10.64
CA GLN A 51 0.32 -10.29 10.44
C GLN A 51 -0.21 -11.18 9.32
N ASP A 52 0.63 -12.07 8.82
CA ASP A 52 0.24 -13.13 7.90
C ASP A 52 0.45 -14.53 8.50
N GLN A 53 0.16 -15.59 7.74
CA GLN A 53 0.38 -16.98 8.17
C GLN A 53 1.85 -17.42 8.09
N SER A 54 2.72 -16.61 7.49
CA SER A 54 4.14 -16.90 7.30
C SER A 54 4.99 -16.41 8.47
N GLY A 55 4.39 -15.70 9.43
CA GLY A 55 5.08 -15.13 10.59
C GLY A 55 5.63 -13.72 10.34
N HIS A 56 5.19 -13.05 9.26
CA HIS A 56 5.49 -11.64 9.06
C HIS A 56 4.56 -10.79 9.93
N GLU A 57 5.13 -9.81 10.63
CA GLU A 57 4.37 -8.95 11.53
C GLU A 57 4.75 -7.49 11.32
N VAL A 58 3.74 -6.61 11.41
CA VAL A 58 3.90 -5.17 11.36
C VAL A 58 3.09 -4.53 12.49
N LYS A 59 3.77 -3.88 13.42
CA LYS A 59 3.14 -2.99 14.39
C LYS A 59 3.18 -1.57 13.86
N PHE A 60 2.03 -0.94 13.65
CA PHE A 60 1.90 0.38 13.05
C PHE A 60 1.24 1.37 14.02
N SER A 61 1.70 2.63 14.02
CA SER A 61 1.16 3.66 14.91
C SER A 61 1.28 5.07 14.35
N LEU A 62 0.39 5.94 14.83
CA LEU A 62 0.39 7.37 14.54
C LEU A 62 0.52 8.15 15.86
N SER A 63 1.24 9.27 15.82
CA SER A 63 1.34 10.18 16.96
C SER A 63 1.38 11.66 16.53
N PRO A 64 0.82 12.60 17.32
CA PRO A 64 0.13 12.39 18.59
C PRO A 64 -1.27 11.80 18.41
N ARG A 65 -1.84 11.28 19.50
CA ARG A 65 -3.21 10.76 19.58
C ARG A 65 -4.07 11.64 20.49
N PRO A 66 -5.33 11.94 20.14
CA PRO A 66 -5.98 11.65 18.86
C PRO A 66 -5.30 12.36 17.69
N VAL A 67 -5.39 11.79 16.48
CA VAL A 67 -4.64 12.26 15.31
C VAL A 67 -5.13 13.66 14.91
N PRO A 68 -4.25 14.69 14.92
CA PRO A 68 -4.65 16.06 14.61
C PRO A 68 -4.79 16.31 13.11
N LEU A 69 -5.68 17.23 12.75
CA LEU A 69 -5.79 17.80 11.40
C LEU A 69 -4.84 18.99 11.25
N LEU A 70 -4.33 19.20 10.03
CA LEU A 70 -3.46 20.34 9.68
C LEU A 70 -2.19 20.48 10.54
N LYS A 71 -1.72 19.38 11.13
CA LYS A 71 -0.48 19.31 11.90
C LYS A 71 0.31 18.08 11.48
N ALA A 72 1.62 18.11 11.76
CA ALA A 72 2.47 16.96 11.56
C ALA A 72 2.03 15.80 12.45
N VAL A 73 1.91 14.62 11.84
CA VAL A 73 1.60 13.35 12.47
C VAL A 73 2.77 12.42 12.16
N ALA A 74 3.47 11.99 13.20
CA ALA A 74 4.53 11.00 13.06
C ALA A 74 3.93 9.63 12.78
N VAL A 75 4.57 8.92 11.86
CA VAL A 75 4.25 7.56 11.46
C VAL A 75 5.37 6.68 11.94
N ASP A 76 5.06 5.69 12.76
CA ASP A 76 6.02 4.73 13.27
C ASP A 76 5.52 3.32 13.01
N ALA A 77 6.35 2.50 12.37
CA ALA A 77 6.09 1.07 12.21
C ALA A 77 7.30 0.23 12.61
N THR A 78 7.03 -0.98 13.11
CA THR A 78 8.04 -2.00 13.39
C THR A 78 7.68 -3.23 12.60
N VAL A 79 8.57 -3.65 11.71
CA VAL A 79 8.42 -4.83 10.86
C VAL A 79 9.30 -5.94 11.43
N MET A 80 8.73 -7.13 11.57
CA MET A 80 9.41 -8.33 12.05
C MET A 80 9.19 -9.50 11.09
N GLY A 81 10.22 -10.35 10.97
CA GLY A 81 10.18 -11.54 10.13
C GLY A 81 10.26 -11.26 8.62
N MET A 82 10.42 -10.01 8.20
CA MET A 82 10.56 -9.63 6.79
C MET A 82 12.00 -9.23 6.49
N ASP A 83 12.70 -10.08 5.75
CA ASP A 83 14.07 -9.81 5.31
C ASP A 83 14.10 -8.96 4.04
N ASP A 84 15.22 -8.27 3.81
CA ASP A 84 15.50 -7.52 2.58
C ASP A 84 14.46 -6.45 2.20
N LEU A 85 13.83 -5.80 3.17
CA LEU A 85 12.93 -4.68 2.89
C LEU A 85 13.66 -3.54 2.18
N ARG A 86 13.16 -3.15 0.99
CA ARG A 86 13.73 -2.13 0.11
C ARG A 86 12.90 -0.86 0.06
N VAL A 87 11.58 -1.03 0.02
CA VAL A 87 10.63 0.08 -0.10
C VAL A 87 9.61 -0.03 1.01
N ALA A 88 9.34 1.10 1.65
CA ALA A 88 8.24 1.25 2.58
C ALA A 88 7.55 2.57 2.28
N GLN A 89 6.25 2.54 2.05
CA GLN A 89 5.44 3.73 1.83
C GLN A 89 4.05 3.53 2.39
N ILE A 90 3.41 4.62 2.78
CA ILE A 90 2.00 4.62 3.11
C ILE A 90 1.23 5.43 2.08
N SER A 91 0.00 5.04 1.80
CA SER A 91 -1.00 5.90 1.20
C SER A 91 -2.10 6.18 2.22
N VAL A 92 -2.62 7.41 2.21
CA VAL A 92 -3.72 7.82 3.09
C VAL A 92 -4.84 8.42 2.26
N GLU A 93 -6.06 7.96 2.53
CA GLU A 93 -7.26 8.41 1.85
C GLU A 93 -8.46 8.48 2.81
N GLY A 94 -9.38 9.38 2.51
CA GLY A 94 -10.67 9.48 3.20
C GLY A 94 -11.67 8.46 2.64
N ILE A 95 -12.33 7.72 3.52
CA ILE A 95 -13.30 6.68 3.17
C ILE A 95 -14.69 7.25 2.96
N ASN A 96 -15.10 8.15 3.86
CA ASN A 96 -16.41 8.78 3.81
C ASN A 96 -16.45 9.98 2.85
N MET A 97 -15.29 10.53 2.46
CA MET A 97 -15.18 11.64 1.51
C MET A 97 -13.81 11.65 0.83
N TYR A 98 -13.80 11.80 -0.50
CA TYR A 98 -12.57 11.84 -1.28
C TYR A 98 -11.84 13.17 -1.10
N MET A 99 -10.63 13.11 -0.55
CA MET A 99 -9.74 14.26 -0.33
C MET A 99 -8.44 14.16 -1.14
N GLY A 100 -8.40 13.22 -2.09
CA GLY A 100 -7.15 12.78 -2.73
C GLY A 100 -6.44 11.68 -1.95
N ILE A 101 -5.45 11.07 -2.58
CA ILE A 101 -4.57 10.06 -1.98
C ILE A 101 -3.23 10.72 -1.70
N GLN A 102 -2.81 10.72 -0.43
CA GLN A 102 -1.48 11.19 -0.04
C GLN A 102 -0.54 10.00 0.06
N ILE A 103 0.56 9.98 -0.72
CA ILE A 103 1.58 8.92 -0.67
C ILE A 103 2.80 9.47 0.06
N ILE A 104 3.24 8.77 1.11
CA ILE A 104 4.35 9.17 1.97
C ILE A 104 5.37 8.04 2.02
N PRO A 105 6.61 8.24 1.56
CA PRO A 105 7.68 7.27 1.76
C PRO A 105 8.07 7.20 3.23
N LEU A 106 8.35 6.01 3.73
CA LEU A 106 8.89 5.78 5.07
C LEU A 106 10.39 5.54 5.00
N THR A 107 11.11 6.05 5.99
CA THR A 107 12.53 5.80 6.16
C THR A 107 12.72 4.47 6.88
N ILE A 108 13.45 3.54 6.26
CA ILE A 108 13.79 2.24 6.85
C ILE A 108 15.07 2.39 7.68
N THR A 109 14.99 2.11 8.97
CA THR A 109 16.12 2.08 9.91
C THR A 109 16.25 0.67 10.48
N SER A 110 17.43 0.06 10.37
CA SER A 110 17.68 -1.25 10.98
C SER A 110 17.76 -1.13 12.51
N SER A 111 17.12 -2.06 13.22
CA SER A 111 17.30 -2.25 14.67
C SER A 111 18.55 -3.11 14.92
N ASP A 112 19.11 -3.07 16.14
CA ASP A 112 20.28 -3.89 16.51
C ASP A 112 20.02 -5.41 16.46
N SER A 113 18.74 -5.80 16.44
CA SER A 113 18.27 -7.17 16.20
C SER A 113 18.13 -7.41 14.70
N ALA A 114 18.84 -8.40 14.17
CA ALA A 114 18.97 -8.70 12.74
C ALA A 114 17.65 -8.93 11.96
N SER A 115 16.51 -9.11 12.64
CA SER A 115 15.20 -9.42 12.04
C SER A 115 14.11 -8.39 12.37
N GLU A 116 14.49 -7.22 12.89
CA GLU A 116 13.58 -6.12 13.20
C GLU A 116 13.98 -4.85 12.43
N GLN A 117 13.02 -4.26 11.73
CA GLN A 117 13.21 -3.01 10.99
C GLN A 117 12.21 -1.95 11.48
N LYS A 118 12.72 -0.76 11.79
CA LYS A 118 11.91 0.39 12.21
C LYS A 118 11.68 1.30 11.01
N LEU A 119 10.43 1.69 10.82
CA LEU A 119 10.01 2.57 9.75
C LEU A 119 9.48 3.87 10.34
N THR A 120 9.96 5.00 9.85
CA THR A 120 9.54 6.32 10.33
C THR A 120 9.12 7.22 9.18
N GLY A 121 8.07 7.99 9.38
CA GLY A 121 7.61 8.99 8.41
C GLY A 121 6.83 10.12 9.08
N THR A 122 6.37 11.07 8.27
CA THR A 122 5.51 12.16 8.75
C THR A 122 4.45 12.44 7.70
N LEU A 123 3.20 12.54 8.14
CA LEU A 123 2.07 12.93 7.30
C LEU A 123 1.37 14.15 7.90
N GLN A 124 0.56 14.82 7.09
CA GLN A 124 -0.33 15.88 7.55
C GLN A 124 -1.69 15.70 6.88
N LEU A 125 -2.73 15.51 7.68
CA LEU A 125 -4.09 15.30 7.19
C LEU A 125 -4.73 16.65 6.81
N PRO A 126 -5.44 16.70 5.67
CA PRO A 126 -6.22 17.87 5.30
C PRO A 126 -7.45 18.00 6.20
N VAL A 127 -7.99 19.21 6.29
CA VAL A 127 -9.28 19.47 6.94
C VAL A 127 -10.42 19.32 5.94
N CYS A 128 -11.59 18.94 6.43
CA CYS A 128 -12.82 18.85 5.66
C CYS A 128 -13.97 19.59 6.34
N THR A 129 -15.11 19.72 5.66
CA THR A 129 -16.34 20.30 6.23
C THR A 129 -17.12 19.34 7.15
N SER A 130 -16.81 18.04 7.11
CA SER A 130 -17.45 17.04 7.95
C SER A 130 -16.90 17.04 9.37
N ARG A 131 -17.77 16.81 10.36
CA ARG A 131 -17.38 16.75 11.77
C ARG A 131 -16.47 15.56 12.09
N THR A 132 -16.78 14.42 11.49
CA THR A 132 -16.05 13.17 11.65
C THR A 132 -15.57 12.70 10.29
N MET A 133 -14.32 12.27 10.22
CA MET A 133 -13.73 11.66 9.04
C MET A 133 -13.27 10.24 9.35
N GLU A 134 -13.55 9.36 8.40
CA GLU A 134 -13.06 7.98 8.38
C GLU A 134 -11.91 7.92 7.38
N TRP A 135 -10.77 7.44 7.84
CA TRP A 135 -9.55 7.39 7.06
C TRP A 135 -9.05 5.96 6.96
N ARG A 136 -8.30 5.69 5.89
CA ARG A 136 -7.53 4.46 5.72
C ARG A 136 -6.09 4.80 5.41
N VAL A 137 -5.18 4.22 6.18
CA VAL A 137 -3.76 4.17 5.85
C VAL A 137 -3.46 2.80 5.24
N THR A 138 -2.99 2.76 4.00
CA THR A 138 -2.48 1.54 3.39
C THR A 138 -0.96 1.57 3.42
N LEU A 139 -0.35 0.63 4.14
CA LEU A 139 1.09 0.43 4.14
C LEU A 139 1.45 -0.55 3.02
N VAL A 140 2.41 -0.16 2.19
CA VAL A 140 3.02 -1.00 1.15
C VAL A 140 4.49 -1.19 1.50
N LEU A 141 4.89 -2.46 1.55
CA LEU A 141 6.25 -2.90 1.84
C LEU A 141 6.73 -3.74 0.65
N GLN A 142 7.92 -3.46 0.11
CA GLN A 142 8.50 -4.28 -0.96
C GLN A 142 9.85 -4.83 -0.53
N THR A 143 10.00 -6.13 -0.71
CA THR A 143 11.27 -6.86 -0.61
C THR A 143 11.86 -7.06 -2.01
N ASN A 144 13.00 -7.73 -2.12
CA ASN A 144 13.58 -8.08 -3.43
C ASN A 144 12.66 -8.97 -4.29
N THR A 145 11.77 -9.75 -3.68
CA THR A 145 10.99 -10.78 -4.39
C THR A 145 9.48 -10.60 -4.30
N LYS A 146 9.00 -9.78 -3.36
CA LYS A 146 7.58 -9.74 -3.02
C LYS A 146 7.15 -8.39 -2.48
N GLU A 147 5.91 -8.03 -2.80
CA GLU A 147 5.20 -6.91 -2.20
C GLU A 147 4.24 -7.40 -1.12
N TYR A 148 4.14 -6.63 -0.04
CA TYR A 148 3.19 -6.82 1.03
C TYR A 148 2.36 -5.55 1.22
N GLN A 149 1.08 -5.73 1.52
CA GLN A 149 0.15 -4.64 1.77
C GLN A 149 -0.70 -4.89 3.01
N THR A 150 -1.05 -3.82 3.70
CA THR A 150 -2.01 -3.87 4.79
C THR A 150 -2.70 -2.52 4.95
N ALA A 151 -3.95 -2.52 5.41
CA ALA A 151 -4.77 -1.33 5.53
C ALA A 151 -5.27 -1.16 6.96
N TYR A 152 -4.99 -0.01 7.56
CA TYR A 152 -5.36 0.36 8.91
C TYR A 152 -6.42 1.47 8.89
N PRO A 153 -7.59 1.26 9.53
CA PRO A 153 -8.58 2.31 9.68
C PRO A 153 -8.25 3.25 10.85
N PHE A 154 -8.72 4.48 10.77
CA PHE A 154 -8.78 5.39 11.91
C PHE A 154 -9.79 6.51 11.69
N THR A 155 -10.16 7.19 12.78
CA THR A 155 -11.07 8.34 12.70
C THR A 155 -10.43 9.63 13.23
N THR A 156 -10.91 10.76 12.72
CA THR A 156 -10.58 12.08 13.26
C THR A 156 -11.84 12.89 13.45
N VAL A 157 -11.85 13.76 14.47
CA VAL A 157 -12.95 14.70 14.72
C VAL A 157 -12.41 16.11 14.56
N THR A 158 -13.09 16.94 13.78
CA THR A 158 -12.78 18.38 13.69
C THR A 158 -13.10 19.03 15.04
N PRO A 159 -12.21 19.89 15.58
CA PRO A 159 -12.46 20.65 16.81
C PRO A 159 -13.77 21.46 16.76
#